data_AF-A0A7V9NA81-F1
#
_entry.id   AF-A0A7V9NA81-F1
#
_cell.length_a   1.000
_cell.length_b   1.000
_cell.length_c   1.000
_cell.angle_alpha   90.00
_cell.angle_beta   90.00
_cell.angle_gamma   90.00
#
_symmetry.space_group_name_H-M   'P 1'
#
loop_
_entity.id
_entity.type
_entity.pdbx_description
1 polymer ?
#
loop_
_entity_poly.entity_id
_entity_poly.type
_entity_poly.pdbx_seq_one_letter_code
_entity_poly.pdbx_strand_id
1 'polypeptide(L)'
;MKDVHARDIEDELRKVLAAPVATPEDAERVAAAAKALADYLRAGASALRAMGVEPPLDPAPEAGQLARLTLDRAAEKVLAQAGVPLHVRELGRRIRDGGWRHPRKPQAGPDRIIYQLAARLPRHPDRFQRVAPNTFALTNWDLNEGPDRPRPRLATFRSTGKVTGRTIDERWEEAAGGEPWR
;
A
#
# COMPACT_ATOMS: atom_id res chain seq x y z
N MET A 1 -3.60 12.29 34.96
CA MET A 1 -4.26 13.43 34.29
C MET A 1 -4.19 13.38 32.75
N LYS A 2 -3.27 12.61 32.11
CA LYS A 2 -3.20 12.49 30.64
C LYS A 2 -4.24 11.55 30.02
N ASP A 3 -4.74 10.56 30.77
CA ASP A 3 -5.70 9.57 30.27
C ASP A 3 -7.12 10.10 30.04
N VAL A 4 -7.49 11.19 30.71
CA VAL A 4 -8.83 11.80 30.58
C VAL A 4 -8.97 12.41 29.18
N HIS A 5 -7.96 13.12 28.70
CA HIS A 5 -7.98 13.78 27.40
C HIS A 5 -7.98 12.80 26.21
N ALA A 6 -7.35 11.64 26.34
CA ALA A 6 -7.34 10.63 25.28
C ALA A 6 -8.73 10.00 25.08
N ARG A 7 -9.44 9.73 26.18
CA ARG A 7 -10.81 9.20 26.14
C ARG A 7 -11.79 10.19 25.55
N ASP A 8 -11.68 11.47 25.91
CA ASP A 8 -12.56 12.52 25.38
C ASP A 8 -12.42 12.63 23.84
N ILE A 9 -11.19 12.57 23.32
CA ILE A 9 -10.92 12.59 21.87
C ILE A 9 -11.49 11.34 21.19
N GLU A 10 -11.34 10.16 21.79
CA GLU A 10 -11.85 8.89 21.23
C GLU A 10 -13.38 8.86 21.17
N ASP A 11 -14.05 9.32 22.22
CA ASP A 11 -15.52 9.39 22.26
C ASP A 11 -16.07 10.42 21.26
N GLU A 12 -15.38 11.55 21.09
CA GLU A 12 -15.75 12.56 20.09
C GLU A 12 -15.58 12.04 18.66
N LEU A 13 -14.48 11.32 18.38
CA LEU A 13 -14.26 10.62 17.11
C LEU A 13 -15.31 9.55 16.86
N ARG A 14 -15.62 8.72 17.86
CA ARG A 14 -16.65 7.68 17.73
C ARG A 14 -18.00 8.30 17.41
N LYS A 15 -18.35 9.43 18.05
CA LYS A 15 -19.60 10.16 17.79
C LYS A 15 -19.64 10.76 16.38
N VAL A 16 -18.54 11.33 15.91
CA VAL A 16 -18.42 11.90 14.56
C VAL A 16 -18.47 10.82 13.49
N LEU A 17 -17.83 9.67 13.72
CA LEU A 17 -17.81 8.55 12.77
C LEU A 17 -19.15 7.78 12.71
N ALA A 18 -19.94 7.82 13.78
CA ALA A 18 -21.27 7.20 13.81
C ALA A 18 -22.36 8.06 13.14
N ALA A 19 -22.11 9.35 12.94
CA ALA A 19 -23.06 10.25 12.28
C ALA A 19 -23.00 10.07 10.75
N PRO A 20 -24.15 10.01 10.05
CA PRO A 20 -24.18 9.97 8.59
C PRO A 20 -23.64 11.30 8.03
N VAL A 21 -22.59 11.23 7.21
CA VAL A 21 -22.03 12.40 6.51
C VAL A 21 -23.00 12.79 5.39
N ALA A 22 -23.87 13.75 5.66
CA ALA A 22 -24.90 14.19 4.71
C ALA A 22 -24.59 15.56 4.11
N THR A 23 -23.77 16.37 4.80
CA THR A 23 -23.50 17.76 4.43
C THR A 23 -22.01 18.07 4.29
N PRO A 24 -21.63 19.13 3.55
CA PRO A 24 -20.24 19.60 3.49
C PRO A 24 -19.65 19.94 4.87
N GLU A 25 -20.45 20.49 5.77
CA GLU A 25 -20.05 20.80 7.15
C GLU A 25 -19.73 19.53 7.97
N ASP A 26 -20.41 18.40 7.70
CA ASP A 26 -20.07 17.11 8.30
C ASP A 26 -18.69 16.62 7.84
N ALA A 27 -18.38 16.80 6.56
CA ALA A 27 -17.08 16.43 6.00
C ALA A 27 -15.94 17.27 6.62
N GLU A 28 -16.16 18.57 6.83
CA GLU A 28 -15.19 19.44 7.51
C GLU A 28 -15.00 19.04 8.98
N ARG A 29 -16.08 18.69 9.70
CA ARG A 29 -16.00 18.19 11.08
C ARG A 29 -15.21 16.88 11.18
N VAL A 30 -15.47 15.93 10.27
CA VAL A 30 -14.69 14.67 10.18
C VAL A 30 -13.22 14.96 9.88
N ALA A 31 -12.92 15.87 8.94
CA ALA A 31 -11.56 16.25 8.60
C ALA A 31 -10.82 16.91 9.79
N ALA A 32 -11.51 17.79 10.53
CA ALA A 32 -10.96 18.43 11.73
C ALA A 32 -10.67 17.41 12.84
N ALA A 33 -11.59 16.48 13.10
CA ALA A 33 -11.40 15.41 14.09
C ALA A 33 -10.25 14.47 13.70
N ALA A 34 -10.16 14.09 12.42
CA ALA A 34 -9.06 13.27 11.90
C ALA A 34 -7.70 13.98 12.03
N LYS A 35 -7.66 15.30 11.77
CA LYS A 35 -6.45 16.11 11.95
C LYS A 35 -6.02 16.17 13.42
N ALA A 36 -6.96 16.41 14.34
CA ALA A 36 -6.68 16.44 15.77
C ALA A 36 -6.11 15.10 16.27
N LEU A 37 -6.67 13.97 15.81
CA LEU A 37 -6.13 12.64 16.11
C LEU A 37 -4.72 12.45 15.57
N ALA A 38 -4.48 12.84 14.31
CA ALA A 38 -3.17 12.72 13.69
C ALA A 38 -2.09 13.52 14.43
N ASP A 39 -2.42 14.74 14.88
CA ASP A 39 -1.52 15.57 15.66
C ASP A 39 -1.26 14.99 17.06
N TYR A 40 -2.29 14.43 17.71
CA TYR A 40 -2.14 13.72 18.99
C TYR A 40 -1.20 12.50 18.85
N LEU A 41 -1.40 11.67 17.84
CA LEU A 41 -0.54 10.50 17.57
C LEU A 41 0.91 10.92 17.26
N ARG A 42 1.11 12.02 16.52
CA ARG A 42 2.43 12.55 16.20
C ARG A 42 3.14 13.08 17.45
N ALA A 43 2.41 13.75 18.35
CA ALA A 43 2.93 14.20 19.63
C ALA A 43 3.31 13.03 20.54
N GLY A 44 2.44 12.00 20.63
CA GLY A 44 2.72 10.77 21.37
C GLY A 44 3.95 10.03 20.86
N ALA A 45 4.06 9.85 19.53
CA ALA A 45 5.23 9.21 18.91
C ALA A 45 6.53 10.00 19.10
N SER A 46 6.46 11.33 19.18
CA SER A 46 7.61 12.19 19.47
C SER A 46 8.03 12.08 20.93
N ALA A 47 7.06 12.04 21.85
CA ALA A 47 7.31 11.87 23.28
C ALA A 47 7.93 10.49 23.59
N LEU A 48 7.44 9.42 22.96
CA LEU A 48 8.04 8.08 23.08
C LEU A 48 9.50 8.07 22.62
N ARG A 49 9.79 8.67 21.46
CA ARG A 49 11.17 8.80 20.96
C ARG A 49 12.07 9.60 21.90
N ALA A 50 11.57 10.68 22.50
CA ALA A 50 12.32 11.45 23.50
C ALA A 50 12.65 10.63 24.75
N MET A 51 11.82 9.63 25.09
CA MET A 51 12.06 8.68 26.18
C MET A 51 12.91 7.46 25.75
N GLY A 52 13.43 7.45 24.52
CA GLY A 52 14.19 6.31 23.97
C GLY A 52 13.32 5.08 23.67
N VAL A 53 11.99 5.21 23.73
CA VAL A 53 11.05 4.16 23.34
C VAL A 53 10.74 4.35 21.87
N GLU A 54 11.23 3.46 21.02
CA GLU A 54 10.78 3.43 19.63
C GLU A 54 9.29 3.05 19.62
N PRO A 55 8.41 3.87 19.00
CA PRO A 55 7.00 3.51 18.91
C PRO A 55 6.88 2.18 18.17
N PRO A 56 5.97 1.28 18.59
CA PRO A 56 5.77 0.01 17.91
C PRO A 56 5.32 0.30 16.47
N LEU A 57 6.26 0.21 15.53
CA LEU A 57 5.94 -0.04 14.13
C LEU A 57 5.19 -1.38 14.13
N ASP A 58 4.04 -1.43 13.46
CA ASP A 58 3.21 -2.65 13.28
C ASP A 58 4.06 -3.92 13.30
N PRO A 59 3.60 -5.01 13.96
CA PRO A 59 4.45 -6.15 14.29
C PRO A 59 5.24 -6.62 13.07
N ALA A 60 6.47 -6.13 12.99
CA ALA A 60 7.39 -6.56 11.97
C ALA A 60 7.74 -8.01 12.32
N PRO A 61 7.95 -8.88 11.33
CA PRO A 61 8.53 -10.18 11.59
C PRO A 61 9.82 -9.99 12.40
N GLU A 62 9.95 -10.71 13.52
CA GLU A 62 11.18 -10.62 14.33
C GLU A 62 12.40 -10.88 13.44
N ALA A 63 13.47 -10.11 13.68
CA ALA A 63 14.66 -10.14 12.85
C ALA A 63 15.20 -11.58 12.70
N GLY A 64 15.32 -12.05 11.46
CA GLY A 64 15.86 -13.37 11.13
C GLY A 64 14.81 -14.46 10.88
N GLN A 65 13.54 -14.26 11.24
CA GLN A 65 12.49 -15.25 11.00
C GLN A 65 12.22 -15.53 9.51
N LEU A 66 12.61 -14.61 8.61
CA LEU A 66 12.40 -14.75 7.17
C LEU A 66 13.64 -15.23 6.42
N ALA A 67 14.80 -15.35 7.07
CA ALA A 67 16.08 -15.59 6.41
C ALA A 67 16.14 -16.90 5.58
N ARG A 68 15.36 -17.92 5.98
CA ARG A 68 15.32 -19.24 5.33
C ARG A 68 14.13 -19.43 4.39
N LEU A 69 13.30 -18.40 4.20
CA LEU A 69 12.09 -18.49 3.39
C LEU A 69 12.33 -18.08 1.94
N THR A 70 11.57 -18.67 1.04
CA THR A 70 11.44 -18.14 -0.31
C THR A 70 10.71 -16.78 -0.27
N LEU A 71 10.90 -15.94 -1.29
CA LEU A 71 10.32 -14.59 -1.30
C LEU A 71 8.79 -14.60 -1.19
N ASP A 72 8.12 -15.56 -1.82
CA ASP A 72 6.68 -15.75 -1.74
C ASP A 72 6.24 -16.18 -0.34
N ARG A 73 6.95 -17.11 0.31
CA ARG A 73 6.65 -17.51 1.69
C ARG A 73 6.92 -16.40 2.70
N ALA A 74 7.97 -15.60 2.47
CA ALA A 74 8.23 -14.41 3.26
C ALA A 74 7.11 -13.37 3.10
N ALA A 75 6.64 -13.13 1.87
CA ALA A 75 5.51 -12.23 1.61
C ALA A 75 4.21 -12.73 2.25
N GLU A 76 3.92 -14.02 2.16
CA GLU A 76 2.76 -14.64 2.80
C GLU A 76 2.77 -14.42 4.31
N LYS A 77 3.90 -14.70 4.97
CA LYS A 77 4.04 -14.50 6.43
C LYS A 77 3.88 -13.03 6.83
N VAL A 78 4.47 -12.10 6.09
CA VAL A 78 4.33 -10.66 6.37
C VAL A 78 2.90 -10.18 6.19
N LEU A 79 2.20 -10.60 5.13
CA LEU A 79 0.80 -10.24 4.92
C LEU A 79 -0.11 -10.85 5.98
N ALA A 80 0.15 -12.10 6.39
CA ALA A 80 -0.60 -12.76 7.47
C ALA A 80 -0.41 -12.05 8.82
N GLN A 81 0.82 -11.64 9.14
CA GLN A 81 1.12 -10.88 10.36
C GLN A 81 0.53 -9.48 10.34
N ALA A 82 0.58 -8.81 9.17
CA ALA A 82 0.06 -7.46 9.04
C ALA A 82 -1.46 -7.39 9.18
N GLY A 83 -2.16 -8.44 8.75
CA GLY A 83 -3.62 -8.42 8.81
C GLY A 83 -4.21 -7.27 8.00
N VAL A 84 -3.55 -6.84 6.91
CA VAL A 84 -4.06 -5.85 5.94
C VAL A 84 -3.35 -6.02 4.60
N PRO A 85 -3.94 -5.54 3.48
CA PRO A 85 -3.24 -5.44 2.22
C PRO A 85 -2.05 -4.46 2.33
N LEU A 86 -0.91 -4.82 1.76
CA LEU A 86 0.30 -3.99 1.78
C LEU A 86 0.77 -3.61 0.39
N HIS A 87 1.27 -2.38 0.27
CA HIS A 87 1.97 -1.93 -0.93
C HIS A 87 3.33 -2.64 -1.04
N VAL A 88 3.79 -2.97 -2.25
CA VAL A 88 5.05 -3.69 -2.50
C VAL A 88 6.29 -3.05 -1.87
N ARG A 89 6.30 -1.72 -1.74
CA ARG A 89 7.37 -0.98 -1.05
C ARG A 89 7.42 -1.32 0.43
N GLU A 90 6.26 -1.29 1.08
CA GLU A 90 6.13 -1.61 2.50
C GLU A 90 6.39 -3.10 2.76
N LEU A 91 5.83 -3.96 1.92
CA LEU A 91 6.05 -5.40 1.96
C LEU A 91 7.55 -5.73 1.80
N GLY A 92 8.23 -5.09 0.84
CA GLY A 92 9.67 -5.27 0.62
C GLY A 92 10.55 -4.73 1.75
N ARG A 93 10.10 -3.68 2.45
CA ARG A 93 10.75 -3.18 3.68
C ARG A 93 10.65 -4.21 4.80
N ARG A 94 9.42 -4.61 5.17
CA ARG A 94 9.18 -5.60 6.25
C ARG A 94 9.87 -6.94 6.00
N ILE A 95 9.90 -7.42 4.75
CA ILE A 95 10.61 -8.65 4.39
C ILE A 95 12.12 -8.53 4.65
N ARG A 96 12.73 -7.38 4.31
CA ARG A 96 14.15 -7.14 4.57
C ARG A 96 14.46 -7.03 6.06
N ASP A 97 13.62 -6.30 6.78
CA ASP A 97 13.77 -6.06 8.22
C ASP A 97 13.60 -7.36 9.01
N GLY A 98 12.71 -8.26 8.55
CA GLY A 98 12.62 -9.64 9.02
C GLY A 98 13.80 -10.54 8.64
N GLY A 99 14.86 -9.99 8.06
CA GLY A 99 16.12 -10.68 7.80
C GLY A 99 16.18 -11.44 6.47
N TRP A 100 15.19 -11.31 5.59
CA TRP A 100 15.25 -11.96 4.27
C TRP A 100 16.39 -11.37 3.44
N ARG A 101 17.12 -12.23 2.72
CA ARG A 101 18.20 -11.86 1.81
C ARG A 101 18.05 -12.59 0.49
N HIS A 102 18.42 -11.94 -0.60
CA HIS A 102 18.29 -12.54 -1.92
C HIS A 102 19.35 -13.65 -2.10
N PRO A 103 18.96 -14.88 -2.47
CA PRO A 103 19.83 -16.06 -2.40
C PRO A 103 21.08 -15.96 -3.28
N ARG A 104 20.97 -15.28 -4.43
CA ARG A 104 22.11 -15.10 -5.36
C ARG A 104 22.85 -13.78 -5.20
N LYS A 105 22.29 -12.80 -4.47
CA LYS A 105 22.84 -11.43 -4.36
C LYS A 105 22.49 -10.89 -2.97
N PRO A 106 23.26 -11.24 -1.93
CA PRO A 106 22.96 -10.84 -0.55
C PRO A 106 22.85 -9.32 -0.35
N GLN A 107 23.59 -8.54 -1.15
CA GLN A 107 23.56 -7.07 -1.17
C GLN A 107 22.56 -6.48 -2.18
N ALA A 108 21.51 -7.22 -2.55
CA ALA A 108 20.49 -6.69 -3.44
C ALA A 108 19.83 -5.45 -2.81
N GLY A 109 19.85 -4.33 -3.54
CA GLY A 109 19.20 -3.09 -3.12
C GLY A 109 17.68 -3.22 -2.95
N PRO A 110 17.05 -2.28 -2.23
CA PRO A 110 15.62 -2.27 -1.93
C PRO A 110 14.72 -2.49 -3.13
N ASP A 111 15.03 -1.80 -4.22
CA ASP A 111 14.21 -1.79 -5.42
C ASP A 111 14.11 -3.17 -6.05
N ARG A 112 15.15 -4.00 -5.92
CA ARG A 112 15.15 -5.33 -6.50
C ARG A 112 14.16 -6.27 -5.83
N ILE A 113 13.99 -6.16 -4.51
CA ILE A 113 12.97 -6.92 -3.77
C ILE A 113 11.59 -6.48 -4.27
N ILE A 114 11.38 -5.16 -4.40
CA ILE A 114 10.12 -4.58 -4.87
C ILE A 114 9.75 -5.06 -6.28
N TYR A 115 10.69 -5.01 -7.23
CA TYR A 115 10.47 -5.50 -8.60
C TYR A 115 10.15 -7.00 -8.61
N GLN A 116 10.85 -7.80 -7.81
CA GLN A 116 10.56 -9.23 -7.73
C GLN A 116 9.19 -9.52 -7.12
N LEU A 117 8.79 -8.77 -6.11
CA LEU A 117 7.45 -8.91 -5.52
C LEU A 117 6.37 -8.59 -6.56
N ALA A 118 6.48 -7.45 -7.22
CA ALA A 118 5.52 -7.02 -8.23
C ALA A 118 5.40 -8.02 -9.41
N ALA A 119 6.50 -8.68 -9.78
CA ALA A 119 6.52 -9.65 -10.88
C ALA A 119 6.13 -11.09 -10.47
N ARG A 120 6.40 -11.51 -9.22
CA ARG A 120 6.22 -12.90 -8.77
C ARG A 120 4.88 -13.14 -8.08
N LEU A 121 4.40 -12.22 -7.26
CA LEU A 121 3.14 -12.40 -6.52
C LEU A 121 1.95 -12.66 -7.45
N PRO A 122 1.78 -11.95 -8.58
CA PRO A 122 0.71 -12.23 -9.54
C PRO A 122 0.73 -13.64 -10.16
N ARG A 123 1.86 -14.36 -10.07
CA ARG A 123 1.99 -15.73 -10.59
C ARG A 123 1.41 -16.78 -9.64
N HIS A 124 1.01 -16.38 -8.44
CA HIS A 124 0.42 -17.24 -7.42
C HIS A 124 -0.96 -16.72 -7.00
N PRO A 125 -1.96 -16.73 -7.92
CA PRO A 125 -3.30 -16.21 -7.64
C PRO A 125 -4.06 -17.03 -6.58
N ASP A 126 -3.62 -18.27 -6.34
CA ASP A 126 -4.08 -19.16 -5.28
C ASP A 126 -3.77 -18.62 -3.87
N ARG A 127 -2.71 -17.81 -3.73
CA ARG A 127 -2.23 -17.30 -2.44
C ARG A 127 -2.33 -15.79 -2.30
N PHE A 128 -2.13 -15.04 -3.39
CA PHE A 128 -2.11 -13.59 -3.37
C PHE A 128 -3.16 -13.01 -4.32
N GLN A 129 -3.83 -11.97 -3.87
CA GLN A 129 -4.72 -11.16 -4.67
C GLN A 129 -4.19 -9.73 -4.77
N ARG A 130 -4.20 -9.17 -5.98
CA ARG A 130 -3.91 -7.75 -6.18
C ARG A 130 -5.17 -6.94 -5.94
N VAL A 131 -5.15 -6.06 -4.94
CA VAL A 131 -6.30 -5.21 -4.55
C VAL A 131 -6.24 -3.81 -5.15
N ALA A 132 -5.02 -3.31 -5.43
CA ALA A 132 -4.79 -1.99 -6.03
C ALA A 132 -3.46 -2.00 -6.83
N PRO A 133 -3.10 -0.92 -7.54
CA PRO A 133 -1.77 -0.79 -8.12
C PRO A 133 -0.68 -1.06 -7.08
N ASN A 134 0.20 -2.02 -7.37
CA ASN A 134 1.32 -2.38 -6.50
C ASN A 134 0.93 -2.71 -5.05
N THR A 135 -0.30 -3.17 -4.80
CA THR A 135 -0.80 -3.51 -3.47
C THR A 135 -1.41 -4.91 -3.49
N PHE A 136 -0.96 -5.75 -2.56
CA PHE A 136 -1.30 -7.17 -2.50
C PHE A 136 -1.90 -7.54 -1.14
N ALA A 137 -2.84 -8.47 -1.16
CA ALA A 137 -3.45 -9.12 -0.01
C ALA A 137 -3.33 -10.64 -0.15
N LEU A 138 -3.63 -11.38 0.92
CA LEU A 138 -3.82 -12.83 0.82
C LEU A 138 -5.14 -13.15 0.11
N THR A 139 -5.24 -14.27 -0.60
CA THR A 139 -6.50 -14.64 -1.29
C THR A 139 -7.64 -14.92 -0.29
N ASN A 140 -7.32 -15.43 0.90
CA ASN A 140 -8.27 -15.63 2.00
C ASN A 140 -8.40 -14.38 2.90
N TRP A 141 -8.06 -13.20 2.37
CA TRP A 141 -8.19 -11.92 3.07
C TRP A 141 -9.65 -11.49 3.30
N ASP A 142 -10.64 -12.26 2.87
CA ASP A 142 -12.08 -11.95 3.03
C ASP A 142 -12.41 -11.53 4.48
N LEU A 143 -12.37 -10.21 4.71
CA LEU A 143 -13.36 -9.27 5.27
C LEU A 143 -14.34 -9.74 6.36
N ASN A 144 -14.13 -10.88 7.02
CA ASN A 144 -14.64 -11.15 8.36
C ASN A 144 -13.72 -10.36 9.30
N GLU A 145 -13.95 -9.09 9.65
CA GLU A 145 -15.06 -8.61 10.47
C GLU A 145 -15.43 -7.14 10.14
N GLY A 146 -16.27 -6.93 9.13
CA GLY A 146 -16.92 -5.64 8.94
C GLY A 146 -18.25 -5.82 8.22
N PRO A 147 -19.40 -5.47 8.84
CA PRO A 147 -20.66 -5.53 8.12
C PRO A 147 -20.59 -4.53 6.98
N ASP A 148 -20.79 -5.02 5.77
CA ASP A 148 -21.30 -4.25 4.65
C ASP A 148 -20.41 -3.10 4.14
N ARG A 149 -19.26 -3.44 3.53
CA ARG A 149 -18.66 -2.55 2.51
C ARG A 149 -19.03 -3.05 1.13
N PRO A 150 -19.71 -2.24 0.28
CA PRO A 150 -20.00 -2.64 -1.09
C PRO A 150 -18.68 -2.89 -1.80
N ARG A 151 -18.52 -4.11 -2.33
CA ARG A 151 -17.39 -4.47 -3.19
C ARG A 151 -17.26 -3.38 -4.25
N PRO A 152 -16.08 -2.74 -4.42
CA PRO A 152 -15.89 -1.84 -5.54
C PRO A 152 -16.11 -2.67 -6.80
N ARG A 153 -17.26 -2.49 -7.45
CA ARG A 153 -17.48 -2.99 -8.80
C ARG A 153 -16.45 -2.23 -9.65
N LEU A 154 -15.28 -2.83 -9.83
CA LEU A 154 -14.38 -2.47 -10.92
C LEU A 154 -15.28 -2.45 -12.15
N ALA A 155 -15.55 -1.25 -12.67
CA ALA A 155 -16.26 -1.11 -13.91
C ALA A 155 -15.47 -1.94 -14.91
N THR A 156 -16.00 -3.11 -15.26
CA THR A 156 -15.57 -3.83 -16.45
C THR A 156 -15.80 -2.85 -17.57
N PHE A 157 -14.74 -2.16 -17.99
CA PHE A 157 -14.70 -1.42 -19.23
C PHE A 157 -15.05 -2.43 -20.33
N ARG A 158 -16.34 -2.54 -20.66
CA ARG A 158 -16.77 -3.14 -21.91
C ARG A 158 -16.31 -2.16 -22.98
N SER A 159 -15.09 -2.37 -23.44
CA SER A 159 -14.59 -1.84 -24.70
C SER A 159 -15.44 -2.42 -25.83
N THR A 160 -16.60 -1.83 -26.06
CA THR A 160 -17.31 -1.91 -27.34
C THR A 160 -16.95 -0.66 -28.12
N GLY A 161 -15.67 -0.52 -28.45
CA GLY A 161 -15.18 0.46 -29.39
C GLY A 161 -14.33 -0.27 -30.42
N LYS A 162 -14.86 -0.43 -31.64
CA LYS A 162 -14.07 -0.85 -32.80
C LYS A 162 -12.90 0.13 -32.95
N VAL A 163 -11.70 -0.31 -32.56
CA VAL A 163 -10.47 0.38 -32.94
C VAL A 163 -10.24 0.03 -34.41
N THR A 164 -10.71 0.90 -35.30
CA THR A 164 -10.24 0.88 -36.69
C THR A 164 -8.77 1.29 -36.68
N GLY A 165 -7.88 0.33 -36.93
CA GLY A 165 -6.47 0.60 -37.12
C GLY A 165 -6.29 1.56 -38.29
N ARG A 166 -5.86 2.79 -38.02
CA ARG A 166 -5.09 3.56 -38.98
C ARG A 166 -3.63 3.28 -38.71
N THR A 167 -3.04 2.57 -39.65
CA THR A 167 -1.61 2.38 -39.85
C THR A 167 -0.93 3.75 -39.72
N ILE A 168 0.02 3.84 -38.79
CA ILE A 168 1.00 4.93 -38.75
C ILE A 168 2.09 4.49 -39.73
N ASP A 169 1.82 4.71 -41.01
CA ASP A 169 2.82 4.70 -42.06
C ASP A 169 2.63 6.02 -42.82
N GLU A 170 3.73 6.58 -43.31
CA GLU A 170 3.81 7.84 -44.08
C GLU A 170 3.73 9.15 -43.28
N ARG A 171 4.85 9.58 -42.64
CA ARG A 171 5.25 11.02 -42.62
C ARG A 171 6.67 11.31 -42.12
N TRP A 172 7.71 10.67 -42.67
CA TRP A 172 9.11 11.00 -42.33
C TRP A 172 10.03 11.32 -43.51
N GLU A 173 9.50 11.53 -44.71
CA GLU A 173 10.32 11.71 -45.93
C GLU A 173 10.32 13.13 -46.52
N GLU A 174 10.22 14.17 -45.69
CA GLU A 174 10.24 15.55 -46.20
C GLU A 174 11.00 16.52 -45.27
N ALA A 175 12.25 16.18 -44.91
CA ALA A 175 13.15 17.10 -44.21
C ALA A 175 14.65 16.92 -44.54
N ALA A 176 14.99 16.30 -45.67
CA ALA A 176 16.38 16.15 -46.14
C ALA A 176 16.61 16.87 -47.47
N GLY A 177 16.14 18.12 -47.57
CA GLY A 177 16.56 19.06 -48.62
C GLY A 177 17.71 19.94 -48.11
N GLY A 178 18.90 19.35 -47.97
CA GLY A 178 20.14 20.08 -47.66
C GLY A 178 21.02 20.17 -48.91
N GLU A 179 21.16 21.38 -49.45
CA GLU A 179 21.99 21.69 -50.60
C GLU A 179 23.48 21.32 -50.38
N PRO A 180 24.18 20.81 -51.41
CA PRO A 180 25.61 20.57 -51.36
C PRO A 180 26.40 21.87 -51.59
N TRP A 181 27.10 22.35 -50.57
CA TRP A 181 28.12 23.39 -50.72
C TRP A 181 29.35 22.81 -51.44
N ARG A 182 29.72 23.47 -52.55
CA ARG A 182 31.06 23.44 -53.13
C ARG A 182 32.00 24.34 -52.33
#